data_AF-A0A1L7D5U1-F1
#
_entry.id   AF-A0A1L7D5U1-F1
#
_cell.length_a   1.000
_cell.length_b   1.000
_cell.length_c   1.000
_cell.angle_alpha   90.00
_cell.angle_beta   90.00
_cell.angle_gamma   90.00
#
_symmetry.space_group_name_H-M   'P 1'
#
loop_
_entity.id
_entity.type
_entity.pdbx_description
1 polymer ?
#
loop_
_entity_poly.entity_id
_entity_poly.type
_entity_poly.pdbx_seq_one_letter_code
_entity_poly.pdbx_strand_id
1 'polypeptide(L)'
;MTWEHPENDLERDIDRANLVRPEPKTFDDLADAPDPARNAQSSRQAFWFLVTVTAVSLILGLGSLLIFRLIGGPDCGPNTWICSDTQRFIWMPLAFATPLFGLAGAFVITLRKLRAYLRWGVWMGVFWFFALYFLLWGINILQVFLDWQLANSH
;
A
#
# COMPACT_ATOMS: atom_id res chain seq x y z
N MET A 1 -43.16 16.06 5.02
CA MET A 1 -42.21 16.84 5.84
C MET A 1 -41.63 15.86 6.84
N THR A 2 -40.48 15.26 6.52
CA THR A 2 -39.81 14.30 7.41
C THR A 2 -39.17 15.11 8.53
N TRP A 3 -39.53 14.82 9.77
CA TRP A 3 -38.95 15.47 10.95
C TRP A 3 -37.49 15.05 11.07
N GLU A 4 -36.56 15.94 10.70
CA GLU A 4 -35.13 15.80 11.00
C GLU A 4 -34.98 15.91 12.53
N HIS A 5 -34.71 14.78 13.16
CA HIS A 5 -34.39 14.67 14.56
C HIS A 5 -32.90 14.97 14.75
N PRO A 6 -32.49 15.87 15.68
CA PRO A 6 -31.10 16.32 15.81
C PRO A 6 -30.10 15.22 16.17
N GLU A 7 -30.57 14.09 16.70
CA GLU A 7 -29.79 12.88 16.93
C GLU A 7 -29.44 12.11 15.63
N ASN A 8 -30.13 12.42 14.52
CA ASN A 8 -29.87 11.89 13.20
C ASN A 8 -29.01 12.86 12.35
N ASP A 9 -28.06 13.57 12.98
CA ASP A 9 -27.06 14.40 12.27
C ASP A 9 -25.84 13.58 11.80
N LEU A 10 -25.78 12.30 12.16
CA LEU A 10 -24.65 11.40 11.92
C LEU A 10 -24.50 10.95 10.45
N GLU A 11 -25.52 11.18 9.60
CA GLU A 11 -25.57 10.60 8.25
C GLU A 11 -24.84 11.42 7.16
N ARG A 12 -24.49 12.69 7.37
CA ARG A 12 -24.50 13.60 6.21
C ARG A 12 -23.31 13.59 5.24
N ASP A 13 -22.09 13.22 5.64
CA ASP A 13 -20.96 13.27 4.68
C ASP A 13 -19.92 12.14 4.77
N ILE A 14 -19.84 11.39 5.88
CA ILE A 14 -18.73 10.44 6.09
C ILE A 14 -19.02 9.06 5.48
N ASP A 15 -20.30 8.66 5.36
CA ASP A 15 -20.71 7.31 5.00
C ASP A 15 -21.22 7.11 3.58
N ARG A 16 -21.34 8.16 2.75
CA ARG A 16 -21.77 8.01 1.33
C ARG A 16 -20.88 7.10 0.50
N ALA A 17 -19.62 6.92 0.89
CA ALA A 17 -18.69 6.03 0.20
C ALA A 17 -18.80 4.57 0.64
N ASN A 18 -19.55 4.26 1.70
CA ASN A 18 -19.70 2.91 2.22
C ASN A 18 -20.76 2.11 1.44
N LEU A 19 -20.57 0.79 1.39
CA LEU A 19 -21.52 -0.09 0.75
C LEU A 19 -22.83 -0.09 1.57
N VAL A 20 -23.96 0.16 0.91
CA VAL A 20 -25.27 0.17 1.58
C VAL A 20 -25.59 -1.24 2.07
N ARG A 21 -25.89 -1.35 3.37
CA ARG A 21 -26.29 -2.61 3.98
C ARG A 21 -27.71 -2.99 3.52
N PRO A 22 -28.05 -4.28 3.34
CA PRO A 22 -29.44 -4.70 3.16
C PRO A 22 -30.32 -4.22 4.33
N GLU A 23 -31.59 -3.89 4.03
CA GLU A 23 -32.54 -3.44 5.04
C GLU A 23 -32.67 -4.48 6.17
N PRO A 24 -32.58 -4.04 7.44
CA PRO A 24 -32.68 -4.91 8.60
C PRO A 24 -34.07 -5.56 8.63
N LYS A 25 -34.12 -6.89 8.78
CA LYS A 25 -35.39 -7.63 8.81
C LYS A 25 -35.79 -8.00 10.23
N THR A 26 -34.89 -7.88 11.19
CA THR A 26 -35.10 -8.26 12.60
C THR A 26 -34.48 -7.23 13.54
N PHE A 27 -34.96 -7.16 14.80
CA PHE A 27 -34.39 -6.26 15.81
C PHE A 27 -32.90 -6.51 16.08
N ASP A 28 -32.45 -7.76 16.01
CA ASP A 28 -31.03 -8.10 16.13
C ASP A 28 -30.19 -7.50 14.99
N ASP A 29 -30.75 -7.38 13.79
CA ASP A 29 -30.07 -6.73 12.66
C ASP A 29 -29.83 -5.24 12.93
N LEU A 30 -30.71 -4.57 13.70
CA LEU A 30 -30.55 -3.17 14.08
C LEU A 30 -29.46 -3.00 15.15
N ALA A 31 -29.32 -3.97 16.05
CA ALA A 31 -28.27 -3.96 17.08
C ALA A 31 -26.87 -4.20 16.49
N ASP A 32 -26.78 -4.88 15.35
CA ASP A 32 -25.54 -5.15 14.61
C ASP A 32 -25.06 -3.98 13.72
N ALA A 33 -25.50 -2.75 13.99
CA ALA A 33 -25.01 -1.57 13.29
C ALA A 33 -23.47 -1.41 13.47
N PRO A 34 -22.73 -1.01 12.42
CA PRO A 34 -21.28 -0.84 12.51
C PRO A 34 -20.92 0.26 13.50
N ASP A 35 -20.22 -0.14 14.57
CA ASP A 35 -19.74 0.76 15.62
C ASP A 35 -18.83 1.87 15.03
N PRO A 36 -19.13 3.17 15.23
CA PRO A 36 -18.34 4.28 14.72
C PRO A 36 -16.88 4.24 15.20
N ALA A 37 -16.60 3.69 16.39
CA ALA A 37 -15.25 3.53 16.90
C ALA A 37 -14.41 2.56 16.02
N ARG A 38 -15.04 1.49 15.51
CA ARG A 38 -14.39 0.52 14.59
C ARG A 38 -14.05 1.16 13.24
N ASN A 39 -14.88 2.08 12.77
CA ASN A 39 -14.62 2.83 11.54
C ASN A 39 -13.42 3.79 11.68
N ALA A 40 -13.35 4.55 12.78
CA ALA A 40 -12.21 5.42 13.08
C ALA A 40 -10.89 4.63 13.22
N GLN A 41 -10.94 3.46 13.89
CA GLN A 41 -9.80 2.56 14.00
C GLN A 41 -9.34 2.03 12.64
N SER A 42 -10.26 1.73 11.72
CA SER A 42 -9.93 1.27 10.36
C SER A 42 -9.13 2.33 9.58
N SER A 43 -9.53 3.61 9.69
CA SER A 43 -8.80 4.72 9.06
C SER A 43 -7.40 4.91 9.65
N ARG A 44 -7.27 4.84 10.99
CA ARG A 44 -5.96 4.92 11.65
C ARG A 44 -5.07 3.74 11.25
N GLN A 45 -5.63 2.53 11.15
CA GLN A 45 -4.92 1.34 10.70
C GLN A 45 -4.40 1.52 9.27
N ALA A 46 -5.22 2.05 8.36
CA ALA A 46 -4.84 2.30 6.97
C ALA A 46 -3.65 3.29 6.87
N PHE A 47 -3.68 4.36 7.67
CA PHE A 47 -2.59 5.33 7.74
C PHE A 47 -1.29 4.69 8.23
N TRP A 48 -1.31 3.96 9.33
CA TRP A 48 -0.11 3.30 9.86
C TRP A 48 0.42 2.21 8.93
N PHE A 49 -0.48 1.48 8.25
CA PHE A 49 -0.08 0.52 7.22
C PHE A 49 0.67 1.20 6.08
N LEU A 50 0.12 2.30 5.54
CA LEU A 50 0.76 3.07 4.48
C LEU A 50 2.14 3.57 4.90
N VAL A 51 2.23 4.27 6.04
CA VAL A 51 3.50 4.82 6.53
C VAL A 51 4.54 3.72 6.78
N THR A 52 4.15 2.63 7.44
CA THR A 52 5.10 1.57 7.82
C THR A 52 5.63 0.83 6.60
N VAL A 53 4.75 0.43 5.68
CA VAL A 53 5.17 -0.32 4.49
C VAL A 53 6.00 0.54 3.54
N THR A 54 5.63 1.82 3.36
CA THR A 54 6.44 2.77 2.58
C THR A 54 7.81 2.99 3.21
N ALA A 55 7.88 3.22 4.52
CA ALA A 55 9.14 3.42 5.22
C ALA A 55 10.06 2.19 5.09
N VAL A 56 9.53 0.98 5.31
CA VAL A 56 10.27 -0.27 5.14
C VAL A 56 10.75 -0.43 3.70
N SER A 57 9.92 -0.13 2.70
CA SER A 57 10.31 -0.19 1.29
C SER A 57 11.43 0.79 0.95
N LEU A 58 11.38 2.03 1.44
CA LEU A 58 12.44 3.01 1.21
C LEU A 58 13.74 2.60 1.91
N ILE A 59 13.67 2.08 3.13
CA ILE A 59 14.84 1.59 3.87
C ILE A 59 15.48 0.41 3.13
N LEU A 60 14.69 -0.56 2.69
CA LEU A 60 15.21 -1.72 1.98
C LEU A 60 15.71 -1.37 0.57
N GLY A 61 15.03 -0.48 -0.16
CA GLY A 61 15.40 -0.10 -1.51
C GLY A 61 16.55 0.91 -1.57
N LEU A 62 16.39 2.08 -0.94
CA LEU A 62 17.41 3.14 -0.97
C LEU A 62 18.52 2.90 0.05
N GLY A 63 18.19 2.36 1.23
CA GLY A 63 19.20 2.03 2.23
C GLY A 63 20.17 0.94 1.76
N SER A 64 19.68 -0.07 1.03
CA SER A 64 20.58 -1.08 0.44
C SER A 64 21.49 -0.50 -0.65
N LEU A 65 21.03 0.46 -1.46
CA LEU A 65 21.89 1.16 -2.43
C LEU A 65 23.04 1.89 -1.74
N LEU A 66 22.76 2.57 -0.62
CA LEU A 66 23.80 3.22 0.17
C LEU A 66 24.81 2.20 0.70
N ILE A 67 24.33 1.06 1.21
CA ILE A 67 25.19 -0.02 1.72
C ILE A 67 26.05 -0.60 0.59
N PHE A 68 25.49 -0.86 -0.59
CA PHE A 68 26.22 -1.37 -1.74
C PHE A 68 27.31 -0.40 -2.20
N ARG A 69 27.02 0.90 -2.18
CA ARG A 69 28.00 1.95 -2.48
C ARG A 69 29.16 1.96 -1.49
N LEU A 70 28.87 1.76 -0.20
CA LEU A 70 29.89 1.71 0.87
C LEU A 70 30.74 0.44 0.82
N ILE A 71 30.14 -0.71 0.47
CA ILE A 71 30.87 -1.98 0.28
C ILE A 71 31.78 -1.89 -0.94
N GLY A 72 31.34 -1.21 -2.00
CA GLY A 72 32.06 -1.10 -3.25
C GLY A 72 31.95 -2.35 -4.11
N GLY A 73 32.80 -2.43 -5.15
CA GLY A 73 32.84 -3.55 -6.08
C GLY A 73 33.62 -3.22 -7.35
N PRO A 74 33.78 -4.19 -8.27
CA PRO A 74 34.53 -4.01 -9.51
C PRO A 74 33.91 -2.94 -10.43
N ASP A 75 32.59 -2.75 -10.38
CA ASP A 75 31.85 -1.86 -11.29
C ASP A 75 31.53 -0.49 -10.64
N CYS A 76 32.20 -0.17 -9.54
CA CYS A 76 31.94 1.03 -8.75
C CYS A 76 32.60 2.26 -9.40
N GLY A 77 31.79 3.19 -9.88
CA GLY A 77 32.18 4.43 -10.53
C GLY A 77 31.52 5.65 -9.84
N PRO A 78 31.81 6.87 -10.31
CA PRO A 78 31.30 8.09 -9.68
C PRO A 78 29.77 8.19 -9.68
N ASN A 79 29.09 7.66 -10.71
CA ASN A 79 27.64 7.72 -10.87
C ASN A 79 26.92 6.36 -10.70
N THR A 80 27.63 5.31 -10.29
CA THR A 80 27.02 3.98 -10.08
C THR A 80 26.81 3.70 -8.60
N TRP A 81 25.60 3.25 -8.27
CA TRP A 81 25.19 2.90 -6.89
C TRP A 81 25.23 1.40 -6.63
N ILE A 82 25.05 0.61 -7.70
CA ILE A 82 25.19 -0.84 -7.68
C ILE A 82 26.57 -1.14 -8.27
N CYS A 83 27.42 -1.81 -7.50
CA CYS A 83 28.85 -1.95 -7.80
C CYS A 83 29.28 -3.39 -8.15
N SER A 84 28.34 -4.34 -8.22
CA SER A 84 28.57 -5.70 -8.73
C SER A 84 27.29 -6.37 -9.20
N ASP A 85 27.43 -7.41 -10.04
CA ASP A 85 26.31 -8.26 -10.47
C ASP A 85 25.60 -8.92 -9.29
N THR A 86 26.33 -9.40 -8.28
CA THR A 86 25.72 -9.99 -7.09
C THR A 86 24.85 -8.97 -6.34
N GLN A 87 25.32 -7.73 -6.19
CA GLN A 87 24.53 -6.67 -5.56
C GLN A 87 23.26 -6.40 -6.37
N ARG A 88 23.36 -6.41 -7.71
CA ARG A 88 22.21 -6.23 -8.62
C ARG A 88 21.16 -7.34 -8.43
N PHE A 89 21.58 -8.61 -8.41
CA PHE A 89 20.69 -9.76 -8.23
C PHE A 89 20.02 -9.80 -6.85
N ILE A 90 20.65 -9.25 -5.82
CA ILE A 90 20.06 -9.12 -4.49
C ILE A 90 19.09 -7.92 -4.43
N TRP A 91 19.50 -6.79 -5.02
CA TRP A 91 18.75 -5.55 -4.96
C TRP A 91 17.39 -5.64 -5.64
N MET A 92 17.34 -6.20 -6.85
CA MET A 92 16.13 -6.29 -7.65
C MET A 92 14.96 -6.97 -6.91
N PRO A 93 15.08 -8.22 -6.41
CA PRO A 93 13.99 -8.87 -5.68
C PRO A 93 13.68 -8.15 -4.36
N LEU A 94 14.69 -7.60 -3.68
CA LEU A 94 14.50 -6.88 -2.42
C LEU A 94 13.62 -5.63 -2.61
N ALA A 95 13.97 -4.81 -3.60
CA ALA A 95 13.28 -3.58 -3.95
C ALA A 95 11.90 -3.84 -4.59
N PHE A 96 11.72 -4.97 -5.28
CA PHE A 96 10.44 -5.37 -5.88
C PHE A 96 9.46 -5.96 -4.86
N ALA A 97 9.94 -6.82 -3.96
CA ALA A 97 9.10 -7.59 -3.07
C ALA A 97 8.33 -6.69 -2.10
N THR A 98 8.98 -5.63 -1.58
CA THR A 98 8.34 -4.74 -0.60
C THR A 98 7.09 -4.05 -1.13
N PRO A 99 7.12 -3.33 -2.28
CA PRO A 99 5.92 -2.71 -2.83
C PRO A 99 4.90 -3.75 -3.30
N LEU A 100 5.33 -4.94 -3.77
CA LEU A 100 4.41 -6.02 -4.13
C LEU A 100 3.60 -6.50 -2.92
N PHE A 101 4.25 -6.75 -1.78
CA PHE A 101 3.55 -7.15 -0.55
C PHE A 101 2.68 -6.03 0.01
N GLY A 102 3.10 -4.77 -0.12
CA GLY A 102 2.27 -3.61 0.20
C GLY A 102 0.98 -3.56 -0.60
N LEU A 103 1.09 -3.74 -1.93
CA LEU A 103 -0.04 -3.78 -2.85
C LEU A 103 -0.98 -4.96 -2.55
N ALA A 104 -0.43 -6.17 -2.44
CA ALA A 104 -1.22 -7.37 -2.14
C ALA A 104 -1.91 -7.26 -0.77
N GLY A 105 -1.21 -6.75 0.25
CA GLY A 105 -1.75 -6.52 1.57
C GLY A 105 -2.90 -5.50 1.56
N ALA A 106 -2.71 -4.36 0.89
CA ALA A 106 -3.74 -3.34 0.75
C ALA A 106 -4.97 -3.89 0.02
N PHE A 107 -4.80 -4.67 -1.04
CA PHE A 107 -5.89 -5.31 -1.78
C PHE A 107 -6.69 -6.27 -0.89
N VAL A 108 -6.01 -7.19 -0.20
CA VAL A 108 -6.64 -8.18 0.68
C VAL A 108 -7.40 -7.49 1.82
N ILE A 109 -6.81 -6.46 2.45
CA ILE A 109 -7.47 -5.73 3.54
C ILE A 109 -8.67 -4.94 3.02
N THR A 110 -8.57 -4.30 1.86
CA THR A 110 -9.69 -3.59 1.22
C THR A 110 -10.87 -4.55 1.03
N LEU A 111 -10.64 -5.75 0.48
CA LEU A 111 -11.70 -6.74 0.28
C LEU A 111 -12.31 -7.23 1.61
N ARG A 112 -11.49 -7.42 2.65
CA ARG A 112 -11.97 -7.79 3.99
C ARG A 112 -12.85 -6.70 4.59
N LYS A 113 -12.45 -5.43 4.48
CA LYS A 113 -13.23 -4.29 5.00
C LYS A 113 -14.53 -4.08 4.21
N LEU A 114 -14.49 -4.28 2.89
CA LEU A 114 -15.66 -4.25 2.03
C LEU A 114 -16.70 -5.29 2.45
N ARG A 115 -16.28 -6.55 2.67
CA ARG A 115 -17.18 -7.62 3.15
C ARG A 115 -17.71 -7.40 4.55
N ALA A 116 -16.97 -6.66 5.38
CA ALA A 116 -17.36 -6.32 6.74
C ALA A 116 -18.22 -5.05 6.84
N TYR A 117 -18.59 -4.42 5.71
CA TYR A 117 -19.32 -3.14 5.66
C TYR A 117 -18.65 -2.02 6.49
N LEU A 118 -17.32 -2.09 6.64
CA LEU A 118 -16.52 -1.05 7.30
C LEU A 118 -16.03 -0.04 6.27
N ARG A 119 -15.48 1.09 6.76
CA ARG A 119 -14.91 2.15 5.91
C ARG A 119 -13.80 1.64 4.97
N TRP A 120 -14.18 1.26 3.75
CA TRP A 120 -13.31 0.63 2.75
C TRP A 120 -12.65 1.65 1.81
N GLY A 121 -13.29 2.81 1.57
CA GLY A 121 -12.78 3.82 0.65
C GLY A 121 -11.37 4.33 1.00
N VAL A 122 -11.03 4.42 2.28
CA VAL A 122 -9.67 4.78 2.73
C VAL A 122 -8.66 3.70 2.33
N TRP A 123 -9.01 2.42 2.48
CA TRP A 123 -8.17 1.31 2.07
C TRP A 123 -8.02 1.22 0.55
N MET A 124 -9.06 1.58 -0.21
CA MET A 124 -8.98 1.72 -1.66
C MET A 124 -7.96 2.80 -2.08
N GLY A 125 -7.91 3.93 -1.37
CA GLY A 125 -6.88 4.94 -1.58
C GLY A 125 -5.47 4.42 -1.31
N VAL A 126 -5.28 3.67 -0.21
CA VAL A 126 -4.00 3.02 0.12
C VAL A 126 -3.59 1.99 -0.95
N PHE A 127 -4.55 1.21 -1.47
CA PHE A 127 -4.32 0.27 -2.57
C PHE A 127 -3.80 0.99 -3.82
N TRP A 128 -4.45 2.08 -4.24
CA TRP A 128 -4.02 2.84 -5.41
C TRP A 128 -2.65 3.51 -5.22
N PHE A 129 -2.37 4.02 -4.03
CA PHE A 129 -1.03 4.50 -3.69
C PHE A 129 0.01 3.40 -3.90
N PHE A 130 -0.21 2.19 -3.36
CA PHE A 130 0.72 1.07 -3.56
C PHE A 130 0.80 0.57 -4.99
N ALA A 131 -0.28 0.69 -5.78
CA ALA A 131 -0.26 0.33 -7.19
C ALA A 131 0.70 1.24 -7.97
N LEU A 132 0.60 2.56 -7.78
CA LEU A 132 1.50 3.53 -8.41
C LEU A 132 2.93 3.39 -7.87
N TYR A 133 3.07 3.18 -6.56
CA TYR A 133 4.37 2.97 -5.92
C TYR A 133 5.07 1.70 -6.43
N PHE A 134 4.33 0.61 -6.62
CA PHE A 134 4.82 -0.61 -7.23
C PHE A 134 5.27 -0.39 -8.68
N LEU A 135 4.48 0.33 -9.49
CA LEU A 135 4.87 0.66 -10.86
C LEU A 135 6.14 1.52 -10.89
N LEU A 136 6.28 2.49 -9.98
CA LEU A 136 7.48 3.31 -9.87
C LEU A 136 8.74 2.47 -9.63
N TRP A 137 8.70 1.56 -8.65
CA TRP A 137 9.81 0.64 -8.40
C TRP A 137 10.03 -0.33 -9.56
N GLY A 138 8.96 -0.86 -10.14
CA GLY A 138 9.01 -1.77 -11.28
C GLY A 138 9.73 -1.17 -12.50
N ILE A 139 9.49 0.11 -12.81
CA ILE A 139 10.19 0.81 -13.90
C ILE A 139 11.69 0.89 -13.62
N ASN A 140 12.09 1.26 -12.41
CA ASN A 140 13.52 1.35 -12.04
C ASN A 140 14.20 -0.03 -12.14
N ILE A 141 13.53 -1.09 -11.68
CA ILE A 141 14.07 -2.45 -11.75
C ILE A 141 14.18 -2.92 -13.20
N LEU A 142 13.18 -2.62 -14.04
CA LEU A 142 13.23 -2.91 -15.46
C LEU A 142 14.40 -2.20 -16.14
N GLN A 143 14.63 -0.92 -15.84
CA GLN A 143 15.80 -0.18 -16.37
C GLN A 143 17.11 -0.85 -15.98
N VAL A 144 17.31 -1.15 -14.69
CA VAL A 144 18.52 -1.82 -14.21
C VAL A 144 18.73 -3.19 -14.86
N PHE A 145 17.64 -3.93 -15.14
CA PHE A 145 17.69 -5.21 -15.83
C PHE A 145 18.03 -5.07 -17.31
N LEU A 146 17.42 -4.11 -18.01
CA LEU A 146 17.71 -3.86 -19.42
C LEU A 146 19.15 -3.38 -19.63
N ASP A 147 19.64 -2.48 -18.77
CA ASP A 147 21.03 -2.01 -18.81
C ASP A 147 22.03 -3.17 -18.66
N TRP A 148 21.70 -4.14 -17.80
CA TRP A 148 22.49 -5.36 -17.65
C TRP A 148 22.48 -6.23 -18.91
N GLN A 149 21.29 -6.49 -19.48
CA GLN A 149 21.16 -7.29 -20.70
C GLN A 149 21.99 -6.72 -21.86
N LEU A 150 21.94 -5.40 -22.05
CA LEU A 150 22.68 -4.70 -23.10
C LEU A 150 24.20 -4.75 -22.88
N ALA A 151 24.66 -4.73 -21.64
CA ALA A 151 26.09 -4.87 -21.32
C ALA A 151 26.63 -6.29 -21.60
N ASN A 152 25.77 -7.31 -21.53
CA ASN A 152 26.12 -8.72 -21.69
C ASN A 152 25.80 -9.30 -23.07
N SER A 153 25.25 -8.52 -24.00
CA SER A 153 24.90 -8.96 -25.36
C SER A 153 26.03 -8.86 -26.40
N HIS A 154 27.27 -8.63 -25.96
CA HIS A 154 28.49 -8.57 -26.78
C HIS A 154 29.56 -9.51 -26.23
#